data_AF-A0A8R7VIQ8-F1
#
_entry.id   AF-A0A8R7VIQ8-F1
#
_cell.length_a   1.000
_cell.length_b   1.000
_cell.length_c   1.000
_cell.angle_alpha   90.00
_cell.angle_beta   90.00
_cell.angle_gamma   90.00
#
_symmetry.space_group_name_H-M   'P 1'
#
loop_
_entity.id
_entity.type
_entity.pdbx_description
1 polymer ?
#
loop_
_entity_poly.entity_id
_entity_poly.type
_entity_poly.pdbx_seq_one_letter_code
_entity_poly.pdbx_strand_id
1 'polypeptide(L)'
;MAKVHPNLAVPSLGMAAAAAAEPVTLTVWRKSLLFNCRGFTVFDASGNLVYRVDIYASDSRAEVVLMDAAGRPVLTVRRKKAISLMGDQWLVFPGEA
;
A
#
# COMPACT_ATOMS: atom_id res chain seq x y z
N MET A 1 -19.57 -13.30 -7.60
CA MET A 1 -18.90 -12.83 -6.36
C MET A 1 -17.64 -13.65 -6.18
N ALA A 2 -16.45 -13.05 -6.25
CA ALA A 2 -15.20 -13.78 -6.09
C ALA A 2 -14.87 -13.90 -4.60
N LYS A 3 -14.88 -15.14 -4.09
CA LYS A 3 -14.56 -15.47 -2.69
C LYS A 3 -13.06 -15.77 -2.62
N VAL A 4 -12.30 -14.86 -2.00
CA VAL A 4 -10.85 -15.02 -1.80
C VAL A 4 -10.62 -15.74 -0.48
N HIS A 5 -9.87 -16.84 -0.52
CA HIS A 5 -9.44 -17.60 0.66
C HIS A 5 -7.97 -17.26 0.95
N PRO A 6 -7.59 -16.89 2.19
CA PRO A 6 -6.20 -16.77 2.56
C PRO A 6 -5.75 -18.09 3.18
N ASN A 7 -4.93 -18.89 2.48
CA ASN A 7 -3.91 -19.67 3.17
C ASN A 7 -2.85 -20.22 2.21
N LEU A 8 -1.60 -19.85 2.42
CA LEU A 8 -0.46 -20.78 2.41
C LEU A 8 0.58 -20.22 3.38
N ALA A 9 0.64 -20.81 4.57
CA ALA A 9 1.74 -20.65 5.50
C ALA A 9 3.03 -21.21 4.87
N VAL A 10 4.08 -20.39 4.83
CA VAL A 10 5.45 -20.83 4.50
C VAL A 10 6.31 -20.60 5.74
N PRO A 11 6.99 -21.62 6.30
CA PRO A 11 7.70 -21.47 7.57
C PRO A 11 9.09 -20.81 7.39
N SER A 12 9.24 -19.70 8.11
CA SER A 12 10.40 -19.05 8.75
C SER A 12 11.84 -19.26 8.26
N LEU A 13 12.48 -18.15 7.91
CA LEU A 13 13.86 -17.85 8.33
C LEU A 13 13.91 -16.40 8.85
N GLY A 14 14.09 -16.28 10.18
CA GLY A 14 14.59 -15.06 10.83
C GLY A 14 13.70 -13.82 10.81
N MET A 15 12.63 -13.81 11.60
CA MET A 15 12.09 -12.55 12.13
C MET A 15 11.72 -12.80 13.59
N ALA A 16 12.32 -12.01 14.49
CA ALA A 16 12.07 -12.06 15.93
C ALA A 16 10.58 -12.18 16.20
N ALA A 17 10.22 -13.03 17.17
CA ALA A 17 8.86 -13.32 17.59
C ALA A 17 7.98 -12.07 17.49
N ALA A 18 7.14 -12.01 16.46
CA ALA A 18 6.00 -11.13 16.45
C ALA A 18 5.12 -11.67 17.58
N ALA A 19 5.33 -11.13 18.79
CA ALA A 19 4.43 -11.31 19.93
C ALA A 19 3.02 -11.26 19.36
N ALA A 20 2.22 -12.29 19.63
CA ALA A 20 0.91 -12.51 19.03
C ALA A 20 0.15 -11.18 18.94
N ALA A 21 0.27 -10.52 17.79
CA ALA A 21 -0.15 -9.14 17.66
C ALA A 21 -1.66 -9.23 17.56
N GLU A 22 -2.34 -8.59 18.50
CA GLU A 22 -3.79 -8.49 18.42
C GLU A 22 -4.20 -7.99 17.03
N PRO A 23 -5.31 -8.50 16.48
CA PRO A 23 -5.73 -8.14 15.14
C PRO A 23 -5.90 -6.62 15.04
N VAL A 24 -5.07 -5.98 14.19
CA VAL A 24 -5.16 -4.54 13.94
C VAL A 24 -6.26 -4.28 12.91
N THR A 25 -7.26 -3.47 13.29
CA THR A 25 -8.32 -3.03 12.39
C THR A 25 -7.96 -1.70 11.76
N LEU A 26 -8.00 -1.65 10.42
CA LEU A 26 -7.74 -0.44 9.64
C LEU A 26 -8.93 -0.14 8.72
N THR A 27 -9.34 1.12 8.69
CA THR A 27 -10.40 1.62 7.81
C THR A 27 -9.80 2.33 6.62
N VAL A 28 -10.07 1.85 5.40
CA VAL A 28 -9.60 2.48 4.16
C VAL A 28 -10.69 3.35 3.55
N TRP A 29 -10.45 4.65 3.51
CA TRP A 29 -11.33 5.63 2.87
C TRP A 29 -10.81 6.00 1.49
N ARG A 30 -11.67 5.85 0.48
CA ARG A 30 -11.33 6.23 -0.90
C ARG A 30 -11.64 7.71 -1.11
N LYS A 31 -10.69 8.47 -1.66
CA LYS A 31 -10.97 9.84 -2.09
C LYS A 31 -11.94 9.80 -3.28
N SER A 32 -12.89 10.74 -3.32
CA SER A 32 -13.86 10.86 -4.42
C SER A 32 -13.13 11.10 -5.75
N LEU A 33 -13.67 10.51 -6.83
CA LEU A 33 -13.14 10.46 -8.20
C LEU A 33 -13.04 11.82 -8.92
N LEU A 34 -13.15 12.94 -8.21
CA LEU A 34 -13.00 14.26 -8.81
C LEU A 34 -11.60 14.37 -9.41
N PHE A 35 -11.62 14.57 -10.73
CA PHE A 35 -10.53 14.51 -11.69
C PHE A 35 -9.14 14.78 -11.08
N ASN A 36 -8.29 13.75 -11.06
CA ASN A 36 -6.87 13.75 -10.66
C ASN A 36 -6.54 13.39 -9.20
N CYS A 37 -7.51 13.18 -8.30
CA CYS A 37 -7.22 12.72 -6.93
C CYS A 37 -7.39 11.20 -6.78
N ARG A 38 -6.46 10.41 -7.32
CA ARG A 38 -6.45 8.95 -7.08
C ARG A 38 -5.70 8.69 -5.77
N GLY A 39 -6.40 8.24 -4.73
CA GLY A 39 -5.76 7.99 -3.44
C GLY A 39 -6.71 7.48 -2.37
N PHE A 40 -6.13 7.11 -1.23
CA PHE A 40 -6.80 6.60 -0.05
C PHE A 40 -6.28 7.28 1.22
N THR A 41 -7.08 7.25 2.27
CA THR A 41 -6.65 7.55 3.63
C THR A 41 -6.95 6.34 4.50
N VAL A 42 -5.99 5.95 5.34
CA VAL A 42 -6.11 4.79 6.22
C VAL A 42 -6.21 5.28 7.65
N PHE A 43 -7.27 4.87 8.33
CA PHE A 43 -7.53 5.19 9.73
C PHE A 43 -7.39 3.94 10.61
N ASP A 44 -6.98 4.13 11.87
CA ASP A 44 -7.02 3.07 12.87
C ASP A 44 -8.44 2.85 13.41
N ALA A 45 -8.58 1.88 14.33
CA ALA A 45 -9.85 1.60 15.02
C ALA A 45 -10.36 2.77 15.89
N SER A 46 -9.47 3.69 16.27
CA SER A 46 -9.80 4.89 17.07
C SER A 46 -10.18 6.09 16.19
N GLY A 47 -10.07 5.97 14.86
CA GLY A 47 -10.34 7.03 13.90
C GLY A 47 -9.15 7.96 13.64
N ASN A 48 -7.95 7.65 14.11
CA ASN A 48 -6.76 8.44 13.82
C ASN A 48 -6.27 8.16 12.40
N LEU A 49 -5.83 9.21 11.70
CA LEU A 49 -5.19 9.06 10.39
C LEU A 49 -3.81 8.42 10.59
N VAL A 50 -3.62 7.23 10.04
CA VAL A 50 -2.35 6.50 10.14
C VAL A 50 -1.53 6.68 8.87
N TYR A 51 -2.19 6.55 7.71
CA TYR A 51 -1.52 6.67 6.43
C TYR A 51 -2.33 7.48 5.43
N ARG A 52 -1.60 8.22 4.60
CA ARG A 52 -2.12 8.82 3.37
C ARG A 52 -1.52 8.05 2.20
N VAL A 53 -2.36 7.59 1.28
CA VAL A 53 -1.93 6.89 0.07
C VAL A 53 -2.31 7.75 -1.11
N ASP A 54 -1.33 8.23 -1.86
CA ASP A 54 -1.58 9.01 -3.06
C ASP A 54 -1.03 8.26 -4.27
N ILE A 55 -1.86 8.13 -5.31
CA ILE A 55 -1.52 7.48 -6.57
C ILE A 55 -1.24 8.60 -7.57
N TYR A 56 0.04 8.80 -7.84
CA TYR A 56 0.51 9.71 -8.87
C TYR A 56 0.47 8.95 -10.20
N ALA A 57 -0.58 9.20 -10.99
CA ALA A 57 -0.73 8.64 -12.33
C ALA A 57 -0.15 9.61 -13.36
N SER A 58 1.18 9.70 -13.42
CA SER A 58 1.90 10.42 -14.48
C SER A 58 2.30 9.43 -15.57
N ASP A 59 1.37 9.19 -16.50
CA ASP A 59 1.51 8.26 -17.64
C ASP A 59 1.66 6.77 -17.22
N SER A 60 1.91 5.86 -18.17
CA SER A 60 1.94 4.39 -18.11
C SER A 60 2.66 3.71 -16.92
N ARG A 61 3.30 4.49 -16.04
CA ARG A 61 3.98 4.09 -14.81
C ARG A 61 3.20 4.63 -13.61
N ALA A 62 2.24 3.85 -13.14
CA ALA A 62 1.54 4.17 -11.89
C ALA A 62 2.54 4.16 -10.72
N GLU A 63 2.63 5.28 -10.01
CA GLU A 63 3.41 5.43 -8.78
C GLU A 63 2.45 5.64 -7.60
N VAL A 64 2.66 4.91 -6.52
CA VAL A 64 1.86 4.96 -5.31
C VAL A 64 2.77 5.32 -4.17
N VAL A 65 2.49 6.41 -3.48
CA VAL A 65 3.27 6.86 -2.32
C VAL A 65 2.43 6.66 -1.07
N LEU A 66 2.95 5.88 -0.13
CA LEU A 66 2.43 5.74 1.22
C LEU A 66 3.15 6.76 2.09
N MET A 67 2.39 7.68 2.68
CA MET A 67 2.88 8.71 3.58
C MET A 67 2.34 8.50 4.99
N ASP A 68 3.09 8.97 5.98
CA ASP A 68 2.63 9.06 7.36
C ASP A 68 1.56 10.17 7.53
N ALA A 69 1.03 10.30 8.75
CA ALA A 69 0.06 11.34 9.08
C ALA A 69 0.61 12.77 8.89
N ALA A 70 1.93 12.97 8.99
CA ALA A 70 2.61 14.23 8.76
C ALA A 70 2.86 14.53 7.26
N GLY A 71 2.55 13.57 6.37
CA GLY A 71 2.77 13.70 4.93
C GLY A 71 4.18 13.32 4.47
N ARG A 72 5.01 12.72 5.33
CA ARG A 72 6.33 12.22 4.95
C ARG A 72 6.19 10.87 4.25
N PRO A 73 6.84 10.66 3.10
CA PRO A 73 6.79 9.38 2.41
C PRO A 73 7.48 8.31 3.25
N VAL A 74 6.80 7.18 3.46
CA VAL A 74 7.32 6.00 4.17
C VAL A 74 7.72 4.93 3.15
N LEU A 75 6.89 4.73 2.13
CA LEU A 75 7.13 3.77 1.05
C LEU A 75 6.66 4.33 -0.28
N THR A 76 7.40 4.01 -1.33
CA THR A 76 7.03 4.32 -2.71
C THR A 76 6.93 3.03 -3.49
N VAL A 77 5.79 2.80 -4.13
CA VAL A 77 5.53 1.61 -4.94
C VAL A 77 5.38 2.03 -6.39
N ARG A 78 6.25 1.52 -7.27
CA ARG A 78 6.28 1.88 -8.69
C ARG A 78 5.94 0.69 -9.57
N ARG A 79 5.01 0.88 -10.50
CA ARG A 79 4.72 -0.11 -11.55
C ARG A 79 5.77 -0.02 -12.65
N LYS A 80 6.50 -1.11 -12.86
CA LYS A 80 7.39 -1.30 -14.02
C LYS A 80 6.62 -2.10 -15.07
N LYS A 81 6.11 -1.41 -16.09
CA LYS A 81 5.53 -2.05 -17.27
C LYS A 81 6.67 -2.61 -18.12
N ALA A 82 6.91 -3.91 -18.07
CA ALA A 82 7.88 -4.56 -18.93
C ALA A 82 7.35 -4.54 -20.38
N ILE A 83 8.19 -4.13 -21.34
CA ILE A 83 7.88 -4.12 -22.78
C ILE A 83 7.85 -5.56 -23.35
N SER A 84 8.15 -6.59 -22.55
CA SER A 84 8.26 -7.98 -22.99
C SER A 84 7.56 -8.91 -22.00
N LEU A 85 6.76 -9.84 -22.52
CA LEU A 85 6.22 -11.16 -22.07
C LEU A 85 6.14 -11.57 -20.56
N MET A 86 6.60 -10.78 -19.59
CA MET A 86 6.81 -11.16 -18.18
C MET A 86 5.84 -10.49 -17.18
N GLY A 87 4.75 -9.88 -17.66
CA GLY A 87 3.69 -9.33 -16.81
C GLY A 87 4.04 -8.02 -16.11
N ASP A 88 3.10 -7.53 -15.29
CA ASP A 88 3.27 -6.31 -14.50
C ASP A 88 4.10 -6.58 -13.24
N GLN A 89 5.20 -5.86 -13.07
CA GLN A 89 6.01 -5.90 -11.85
C GLN A 89 5.78 -4.63 -11.02
N TRP A 90 5.65 -4.80 -9.71
CA TRP A 90 5.62 -3.70 -8.74
C TRP A 90 6.92 -3.72 -7.93
N LEU A 91 7.60 -2.59 -7.87
CA LEU A 91 8.82 -2.39 -7.09
C LEU A 91 8.50 -1.52 -5.88
N VAL A 92 8.99 -1.89 -4.71
CA VAL A 92 8.80 -1.15 -3.45
C VAL A 92 10.13 -0.52 -3.05
N PHE A 93 10.12 0.77 -2.76
CA PHE A 93 11.27 1.56 -2.34
C PHE A 93 10.97 2.20 -0.98
N PRO A 94 12.00 2.41 -0.13
CA PRO A 94 11.86 3.23 1.06
C PRO A 94 11.51 4.68 0.67
N GLY A 95 10.73 5.37 1.51
CA GLY A 95 10.45 6.78 1.32
C GLY A 95 11.71 7.63 1.42
N GLU A 96 11.84 8.63 0.56
CA GLU A 96 12.93 9.61 0.61
C GLU A 96 12.63 10.64 1.70
N ALA A 97 13.57 10.81 2.63
CA ALA A 97 13.44 11.74 3.75
C ALA A 97 13.69 13.20 3.35
#